data_AF-A0A416TZZ8-F1
#
_entry.id   AF-A0A416TZZ8-F1
#
_cell.length_a   1.000
_cell.length_b   1.000
_cell.length_c   1.000
_cell.angle_alpha   90.00
_cell.angle_beta   90.00
_cell.angle_gamma   90.00
#
_symmetry.space_group_name_H-M   'P 1'
#
loop_
_entity.id
_entity.type
_entity.pdbx_description
1 polymer ?
#
loop_
_entity_poly.entity_id
_entity_poly.type
_entity_poly.pdbx_seq_one_letter_code
_entity_poly.pdbx_strand_id
1 'polypeptide(L)' 'MKPLKEKVSITLDENIVEEIRKMAEEDDRSFSQYINLILKEWVKKKNETKD' A
#
# COMPACT_ATOMS: atom_id res chain seq x y z
N MET A 1 -19.19 -10.84 10.56
CA MET A 1 -18.39 -10.86 9.32
C MET A 1 -16.93 -10.73 9.71
N LYS A 2 -16.00 -11.53 9.16
CA LYS A 2 -14.56 -11.31 9.39
C LYS A 2 -14.20 -9.88 8.96
N PRO A 3 -13.34 -9.16 9.70
CA PRO A 3 -12.90 -7.84 9.28
C PRO A 3 -12.30 -7.93 7.87
N LEU A 4 -12.73 -7.05 6.96
CA LEU A 4 -12.30 -7.04 5.56
C LEU A 4 -10.81 -6.68 5.38
N LYS A 5 -10.16 -6.19 6.45
CA LYS A 5 -8.75 -5.79 6.46
C LYS A 5 -8.12 -6.18 7.79
N GLU A 6 -6.91 -6.73 7.72
CA GLU A 6 -6.08 -7.01 8.90
C GLU A 6 -5.11 -5.86 9.13
N LYS A 7 -4.90 -5.48 10.41
CA LYS A 7 -3.92 -4.46 10.77
C LYS A 7 -2.54 -5.13 10.87
N VAL A 8 -1.59 -4.62 10.11
CA VAL A 8 -0.19 -5.05 10.15
C VAL A 8 0.70 -3.90 10.60
N SER A 9 1.83 -4.22 11.25
CA SER A 9 2.90 -3.27 11.58
C SER A 9 4.13 -3.66 10.77
N ILE A 10 4.69 -2.70 10.06
CA ILE A 10 5.86 -2.87 9.21
C ILE A 10 6.83 -1.71 9.46
N THR A 11 8.11 -1.98 9.29
CA THR A 11 9.16 -0.95 9.31
C THR A 11 9.54 -0.63 7.86
N LEU A 12 9.65 0.64 7.53
CA LEU A 12 10.04 1.16 6.23
C LEU A 12 11.11 2.24 6.43
N ASP A 13 11.98 2.42 5.44
CA ASP A 13 12.97 3.50 5.47
C ASP A 13 12.27 4.88 5.48
N GLU A 14 12.84 5.84 6.19
CA GLU A 14 12.25 7.17 6.41
C GLU A 14 11.92 7.89 5.09
N ASN A 15 12.86 7.88 4.14
CA ASN A 15 12.69 8.48 2.81
C ASN A 15 11.50 7.87 2.05
N ILE A 16 11.26 6.57 2.21
CA ILE A 16 10.12 5.88 1.58
C ILE A 16 8.81 6.31 2.24
N VAL A 17 8.78 6.43 3.56
CA VAL A 17 7.59 6.89 4.30
C VAL A 17 7.22 8.32 3.90
N GLU A 18 8.18 9.22 3.79
CA GLU A 18 7.95 10.61 3.38
C GLU A 18 7.38 10.70 1.97
N GLU A 19 7.95 9.98 1.02
CA GLU A 19 7.53 10.03 -0.37
C GLU A 19 6.12 9.46 -0.56
N ILE A 20 5.83 8.30 0.05
CA ILE A 20 4.50 7.70 0.01
C ILE A 20 3.46 8.60 0.69
N ARG A 21 3.83 9.33 1.74
CA ARG A 21 2.91 10.29 2.40
C ARG A 21 2.54 11.44 1.47
N LYS A 22 3.51 12.04 0.78
CA LYS A 22 3.24 13.09 -0.23
C LYS A 22 2.32 12.58 -1.34
N MET A 23 2.62 11.40 -1.89
CA MET A 23 1.80 10.80 -2.94
C MET A 23 0.37 10.49 -2.47
N ALA A 24 0.20 10.08 -1.21
CA ALA A 24 -1.12 9.84 -0.63
C ALA A 24 -1.91 11.15 -0.44
N GLU A 25 -1.24 12.23 -0.01
CA GLU A 25 -1.83 13.56 0.11
C GLU A 25 -2.26 14.13 -1.24
N GLU A 26 -1.43 13.95 -2.29
CA GLU A 26 -1.74 14.38 -3.67
C GLU A 26 -2.96 13.64 -4.26
N ASP A 27 -3.20 12.39 -3.86
CA ASP A 27 -4.35 11.55 -4.26
C ASP A 27 -5.55 11.66 -3.28
N ASP A 28 -5.52 12.59 -2.32
CA ASP A 28 -6.55 12.79 -1.28
C ASP A 28 -6.90 11.50 -0.50
N ARG A 29 -5.87 10.76 -0.09
CA ARG A 29 -5.99 9.46 0.58
C ARG A 29 -5.15 9.38 1.85
N SER A 30 -5.59 8.52 2.77
CA SER A 30 -4.73 8.14 3.89
C SER A 30 -3.55 7.29 3.44
N PHE A 31 -2.41 7.42 4.12
CA PHE A 31 -1.21 6.61 3.90
C PHE A 31 -1.50 5.11 3.83
N SER A 32 -2.30 4.58 4.76
CA SER A 32 -2.67 3.16 4.77
C SER A 32 -3.53 2.74 3.58
N GLN A 33 -4.42 3.61 3.08
CA GLN A 33 -5.20 3.33 1.86
C GLN A 33 -4.30 3.32 0.63
N TYR A 34 -3.40 4.30 0.53
CA TYR A 34 -2.49 4.45 -0.61
C TYR A 34 -1.52 3.26 -0.73
N ILE A 35 -0.84 2.89 0.38
CA ILE A 35 0.01 1.68 0.41
C ILE A 35 -0.77 0.43 0.03
N ASN A 36 -1.99 0.27 0.56
CA ASN A 36 -2.80 -0.91 0.26
C ASN A 36 -3.20 -0.99 -1.22
N LEU A 37 -3.32 0.13 -1.94
CA LEU A 37 -3.58 0.15 -3.37
C LEU A 37 -2.34 -0.30 -4.16
N ILE A 38 -1.16 0.27 -3.84
CA ILE A 38 0.12 -0.13 -4.44
C ILE A 38 0.40 -1.62 -4.24
N LEU A 39 0.21 -2.13 -3.02
CA LEU A 39 0.47 -3.54 -2.72
C LEU A 39 -0.49 -4.47 -3.48
N LYS A 40 -1.76 -4.08 -3.65
CA LYS A 40 -2.72 -4.86 -4.46
C LYS A 40 -2.28 -4.97 -5.91
N GLU A 41 -1.87 -3.86 -6.52
CA GLU A 41 -1.39 -3.84 -7.90
C GLU A 41 -0.11 -4.65 -8.06
N TRP A 42 0.82 -4.51 -7.12
CA TRP A 42 2.06 -5.28 -7.11
C TRP A 42 1.81 -6.80 -7.02
N VAL A 43 0.92 -7.23 -6.10
CA VAL A 43 0.54 -8.64 -5.96
C VAL A 43 -0.15 -9.14 -7.23
N LYS A 44 -1.08 -8.37 -7.80
CA LYS A 44 -1.76 -8.70 -9.05
C LYS A 44 -0.76 -8.91 -10.18
N LYS A 45 0.13 -7.96 -10.41
CA LYS A 45 1.17 -8.03 -11.44
C LYS A 45 2.08 -9.24 -11.26
N LYS A 46 2.45 -9.57 -10.02
CA LYS A 46 3.29 -10.75 -9.70
C LYS A 46 2.58 -12.09 -9.88
N ASN A 47 1.25 -12.12 -9.78
CA ASN A 47 0.47 -13.31 -10.05
C ASN A 47 0.17 -13.47 -11.55
N GLU A 48 -0.01 -12.37 -12.30
CA GLU A 48 -0.20 -12.38 -13.76
C GLU A 48 1.07 -12.78 -14.53
N THR A 49 2.27 -12.66 -13.94
CA THR A 49 3.54 -13.09 -14.55
C THR A 49 3.87 -14.58 -14.29
N LYS A 50 2.95 -15.34 -13.70
CA LYS A 50 3.14 -16.77 -13.38
C LYS A 50 2.36 -17.73 -14.28
N ASP A 51 1.67 -17.21 -15.30
CA ASP A 51 1.11 -17.97 -16.42
C ASP A 51 1.98 -17.76 -17.67
#